data_AF-A0A828PJP0-F1
#
_entry.id   AF-A0A828PJP0-F1
#
_cell.length_a   1.000
_cell.length_b   1.000
_cell.length_c   1.000
_cell.angle_alpha   90.00
_cell.angle_beta   90.00
_cell.angle_gamma   90.00
#
_symmetry.space_group_name_H-M   'P 1'
#
loop_
_entity.id
_entity.type
_entity.pdbx_description
1 polymer ?
#
loop_
_entity_poly.entity_id
_entity_poly.type
_entity_poly.pdbx_seq_one_letter_code
_entity_poly.pdbx_strand_id
1 'polypeptide(L)'
;MGKKPKGLAMTIVVNWLIKPFTMALIGWLFFRFLFAAWVEPQTAQEYIAGMILLGVAPCTAMVFVWSQLVKGDPNYTLVQVSVNDIIMIFAFAPIAGFLLGVSDITIPWETLLYSTLLYVVLPLIAGSATRKILLKSNRSISQFGNKLKPFSMMGLILTVVLLFAFQAETILANPLIIVLIAIPLLVQTYGIFFLSHLVSKWLNLPKEIAAPACLIGTSNFFELAVAVAISLFGLHSGAALATVVGVLVEVPVMLSLVWWINRHNA
;
A
#
# COMPACT_ATOMS: atom_id res chain seq x y z
N MET A 1 17.95 -5.67 -18.39
CA MET A 1 16.71 -5.96 -17.62
C MET A 1 15.54 -4.99 -17.95
N GLY A 2 15.53 -4.29 -19.10
CA GLY A 2 14.47 -3.35 -19.49
C GLY A 2 13.61 -3.77 -20.70
N LYS A 3 13.47 -5.08 -20.97
CA LYS A 3 12.92 -5.58 -22.25
C LYS A 3 11.39 -5.48 -22.40
N LYS A 4 10.65 -5.02 -21.39
CA LYS A 4 9.18 -4.93 -21.41
C LYS A 4 8.69 -3.67 -20.67
N PRO A 5 8.80 -2.46 -21.24
CA PRO A 5 8.48 -1.21 -20.53
C PRO A 5 6.99 -1.03 -20.23
N LYS A 6 6.11 -1.68 -21.01
CA LYS A 6 4.65 -1.53 -20.93
C LYS A 6 4.08 -1.93 -19.56
N GLY A 7 4.56 -3.03 -18.96
CA GLY A 7 4.09 -3.48 -17.64
C GLY A 7 4.52 -2.54 -16.52
N LEU A 8 5.75 -2.01 -16.59
CA LEU A 8 6.25 -1.03 -15.64
C LEU A 8 5.48 0.28 -15.75
N ALA A 9 5.27 0.79 -16.96
CA ALA A 9 4.51 2.02 -17.21
C ALA A 9 3.07 1.89 -16.69
N MET A 10 2.42 0.75 -16.95
CA MET A 10 1.09 0.46 -16.42
C MET A 10 1.08 0.53 -14.89
N THR A 11 1.99 -0.17 -14.20
CA THR A 11 2.04 -0.17 -12.73
C THR A 11 2.28 1.23 -12.18
N ILE A 12 3.16 2.03 -12.80
CA ILE A 12 3.42 3.41 -12.38
C ILE A 12 2.17 4.27 -12.52
N VAL A 13 1.49 4.22 -13.67
CA VAL A 13 0.26 5.00 -13.91
C VAL A 13 -0.82 4.60 -12.91
N VAL A 14 -1.03 3.29 -12.70
CA VAL A 14 -2.03 2.81 -11.75
C VAL A 14 -1.71 3.30 -10.33
N ASN A 15 -0.47 3.10 -9.86
CA ASN A 15 -0.09 3.42 -8.48
C ASN A 15 -0.06 4.91 -8.17
N TRP A 16 0.35 5.75 -9.12
CA TRP A 16 0.63 7.16 -8.84
C TRP A 16 -0.42 8.12 -9.40
N LEU A 17 -1.15 7.73 -10.45
CA LEU A 17 -2.14 8.60 -11.10
C LEU A 17 -3.58 8.14 -10.92
N ILE A 18 -3.81 6.84 -10.77
CA ILE A 18 -5.18 6.32 -10.69
C ILE A 18 -5.56 6.02 -9.24
N LYS A 19 -4.81 5.13 -8.59
CA LYS A 19 -5.12 4.60 -7.26
C LYS A 19 -5.28 5.70 -6.18
N PRO A 20 -4.41 6.70 -6.06
CA PRO A 20 -4.55 7.70 -5.00
C PRO A 20 -5.81 8.55 -5.16
N PHE A 21 -6.09 8.96 -6.39
CA PHE A 21 -7.21 9.83 -6.74
C PHE A 21 -8.54 9.10 -6.66
N THR A 22 -8.59 7.86 -7.16
CA THR A 22 -9.78 7.00 -7.03
C THR A 22 -10.06 6.64 -5.57
N MET A 23 -9.03 6.38 -4.76
CA MET A 23 -9.19 6.14 -3.33
C MET A 23 -9.76 7.38 -2.62
N ALA A 24 -9.24 8.57 -2.92
CA ALA A 24 -9.77 9.83 -2.39
C ALA A 24 -11.23 10.06 -2.81
N LEU A 25 -11.54 9.84 -4.10
CA LEU A 25 -12.89 10.00 -4.65
C LEU A 25 -13.89 9.02 -4.02
N ILE A 26 -13.54 7.75 -3.93
CA ILE A 26 -14.39 6.73 -3.30
C ILE A 26 -14.57 7.03 -1.82
N GLY A 27 -13.50 7.40 -1.12
CA GLY A 27 -13.59 7.77 0.28
C GLY A 27 -14.54 8.94 0.51
N TRP A 28 -14.39 10.00 -0.29
CA TRP A 28 -15.27 11.16 -0.27
C TRP A 28 -16.72 10.79 -0.59
N LEU A 29 -16.96 10.03 -1.67
CA LEU A 29 -18.31 9.62 -2.08
C LEU A 29 -19.01 8.81 -0.99
N PHE A 30 -18.31 7.84 -0.41
CA PHE A 30 -18.90 6.98 0.61
C PHE A 30 -19.15 7.73 1.90
N PHE A 31 -18.17 8.46 2.44
CA PHE A 31 -18.32 9.09 3.77
C PHE A 31 -19.04 10.45 3.76
N ARG A 32 -19.03 11.20 2.65
CA ARG A 32 -19.74 12.49 2.56
C ARG A 32 -21.14 12.39 1.96
N PHE A 33 -21.44 11.35 1.19
CA PHE A 33 -22.76 11.17 0.57
C PHE A 33 -23.46 9.91 1.06
N LEU A 34 -22.91 8.72 0.77
CA LEU A 34 -23.63 7.47 1.04
C LEU A 34 -23.79 7.19 2.54
N PHE A 35 -22.81 7.57 3.35
CA PHE A 35 -22.74 7.29 4.78
C PHE A 35 -22.91 8.55 5.65
N ALA A 36 -23.32 9.67 5.05
CA ALA A 36 -23.48 10.94 5.75
C ALA A 36 -24.46 10.88 6.93
N ALA A 37 -25.44 9.97 6.89
CA ALA A 37 -26.39 9.76 7.98
C ALA A 37 -25.85 8.88 9.13
N TRP A 38 -24.75 8.15 8.91
CA TRP A 38 -24.20 7.18 9.86
C TRP A 38 -22.89 7.61 10.50
N VAL A 39 -22.22 8.64 9.97
CA VAL A 39 -20.91 9.09 10.43
C VAL A 39 -20.89 10.60 10.57
N GLU A 40 -20.39 11.09 11.70
CA GLU A 40 -20.21 12.52 11.93
C GLU A 40 -19.22 13.12 10.94
N PRO A 41 -19.43 14.37 10.46
CA PRO A 41 -18.58 14.98 9.43
C PRO A 41 -17.09 15.03 9.77
N GLN A 42 -16.74 15.24 11.03
CA GLN A 42 -15.35 15.29 11.49
C GLN A 42 -14.68 13.91 11.40
N THR A 43 -15.34 12.88 11.93
CA THR A 43 -14.80 11.51 11.88
C THR A 43 -14.77 10.96 10.46
N ALA A 44 -15.77 11.31 9.63
CA ALA A 44 -15.78 11.01 8.20
C ALA A 44 -14.53 11.56 7.50
N GLN A 45 -14.10 12.78 7.84
CA GLN A 45 -12.90 13.39 7.28
C GLN A 45 -11.62 12.63 7.69
N GLU A 46 -11.55 12.15 8.93
CA GLU A 46 -10.44 11.31 9.38
C GLU A 46 -10.41 9.95 8.67
N TYR A 47 -11.56 9.31 8.45
CA TYR A 47 -11.64 8.06 7.66
C TYR A 47 -11.17 8.27 6.22
N ILE A 48 -11.59 9.37 5.59
CA ILE A 48 -11.12 9.77 4.26
C ILE A 48 -9.60 9.97 4.27
N ALA A 49 -9.05 10.63 5.29
CA ALA A 49 -7.61 10.84 5.45
C ALA A 49 -6.84 9.50 5.48
N GLY A 50 -7.29 8.57 6.33
CA GLY A 50 -6.68 7.25 6.45
C GLY A 50 -6.72 6.46 5.14
N MET A 51 -7.84 6.52 4.41
CA MET A 51 -7.95 5.90 3.09
C MET A 51 -7.01 6.55 2.07
N ILE A 52 -6.91 7.88 2.03
CA ILE A 52 -5.95 8.58 1.15
C ILE A 52 -4.52 8.12 1.45
N LEU A 53 -4.13 8.06 2.72
CA LEU A 53 -2.79 7.59 3.12
C LEU A 53 -2.52 6.14 2.65
N LEU A 54 -3.50 5.24 2.75
CA LEU A 54 -3.41 3.89 2.18
C LEU A 54 -3.27 3.92 0.65
N GLY A 55 -4.07 4.73 -0.03
CA GLY A 55 -4.11 4.82 -1.49
C GLY A 55 -2.82 5.36 -2.11
N VAL A 56 -2.16 6.32 -1.45
CA VAL A 56 -0.92 6.95 -1.91
C VAL A 56 0.31 6.07 -1.69
N ALA A 57 0.25 5.11 -0.75
CA ALA A 57 1.39 4.27 -0.39
C ALA A 57 1.36 2.93 -1.17
N PRO A 58 2.16 2.75 -2.24
CA PRO A 58 2.22 1.48 -2.96
C PRO A 58 2.95 0.41 -2.16
N CYS A 59 2.45 -0.82 -2.18
CA CYS A 59 3.05 -1.94 -1.44
C CYS A 59 4.41 -2.36 -2.02
N THR A 60 5.37 -2.66 -1.13
CA THR A 60 6.77 -2.94 -1.48
C THR A 60 7.18 -4.38 -1.20
N ALA A 61 6.79 -4.93 -0.03
CA ALA A 61 7.23 -6.26 0.41
C ALA A 61 6.22 -7.38 0.06
N MET A 62 4.95 -7.20 0.42
CA MET A 62 3.94 -8.27 0.32
C MET A 62 3.65 -8.67 -1.13
N VAL A 63 3.86 -7.75 -2.07
CA VAL A 63 3.74 -7.98 -3.52
C VAL A 63 4.64 -9.11 -4.04
N PHE A 64 5.76 -9.42 -3.38
CA PHE A 64 6.57 -10.58 -3.74
C PHE A 64 5.87 -11.89 -3.41
N VAL A 65 5.15 -11.96 -2.28
CA VAL A 65 4.34 -13.13 -1.92
C VAL A 65 3.21 -13.31 -2.93
N TRP A 66 2.51 -12.23 -3.26
CA TRP A 66 1.45 -12.22 -4.26
C TRP A 66 1.96 -12.67 -5.64
N SER A 67 3.09 -12.11 -6.08
CA SER A 67 3.76 -12.51 -7.32
C SER A 67 4.14 -14.00 -7.32
N GLN A 68 4.62 -14.55 -6.21
CA GLN A 68 4.96 -15.97 -6.11
C GLN A 68 3.72 -16.86 -6.23
N LEU A 69 2.60 -16.48 -5.59
CA LEU A 69 1.36 -17.27 -5.64
C LEU A 69 0.73 -17.32 -7.04
N VAL A 70 0.98 -16.31 -7.89
CA VAL A 70 0.53 -16.30 -9.30
C VAL A 70 1.61 -16.72 -10.30
N LYS A 71 2.75 -17.24 -9.83
CA LYS A 71 3.90 -17.66 -10.67
C LYS A 71 4.43 -16.55 -11.57
N GLY A 72 4.49 -15.32 -11.05
CA GLY A 72 5.06 -14.16 -11.74
C GLY A 72 6.58 -14.20 -11.87
N ASP A 73 7.12 -13.41 -12.80
CA ASP A 73 8.58 -13.25 -12.98
C ASP A 73 9.19 -12.46 -11.80
N PRO A 74 9.98 -13.11 -10.92
CA PRO A 74 10.51 -12.45 -9.72
C PRO A 74 11.49 -11.32 -10.06
N ASN A 75 12.22 -11.41 -11.17
CA ASN A 75 13.15 -10.36 -11.60
C ASN A 75 12.39 -9.13 -12.07
N TYR A 76 11.27 -9.35 -12.78
CA TYR A 76 10.44 -8.24 -13.25
C TYR A 76 9.70 -7.56 -12.10
N THR A 77 9.12 -8.35 -11.19
CA THR A 77 8.50 -7.84 -9.95
C THR A 77 9.49 -7.01 -9.15
N LEU A 78 10.74 -7.47 -8.99
CA LEU A 78 11.78 -6.70 -8.33
C LEU A 78 12.02 -5.33 -8.98
N VAL A 79 12.04 -5.26 -10.32
CA VAL A 79 12.20 -3.99 -11.04
C VAL A 79 10.99 -3.08 -10.83
N GLN A 80 9.76 -3.61 -10.88
CA GLN A 80 8.55 -2.83 -10.63
C GLN A 80 8.52 -2.25 -9.22
N VAL A 81 8.85 -3.05 -8.21
CA VAL A 81 8.92 -2.59 -6.82
C VAL A 81 10.01 -1.54 -6.66
N SER A 82 11.22 -1.81 -7.14
CA SER A 82 12.35 -0.87 -6.99
C SER A 82 12.04 0.50 -7.61
N VAL A 83 11.36 0.53 -8.75
CA VAL A 83 10.97 1.79 -9.40
C VAL A 83 9.86 2.49 -8.62
N ASN A 84 8.87 1.76 -8.11
CA ASN A 84 7.84 2.34 -7.24
C ASN A 84 8.46 2.93 -5.96
N ASP A 85 9.42 2.26 -5.35
CA ASP A 85 10.10 2.72 -4.14
C ASP A 85 10.87 4.04 -4.39
N ILE A 86 11.54 4.15 -5.54
CA ILE A 86 12.23 5.38 -5.93
C ILE A 86 11.22 6.52 -6.13
N ILE A 87 10.11 6.26 -6.84
CA ILE A 87 9.07 7.27 -7.05
C ILE A 87 8.45 7.68 -5.70
N MET A 88 8.26 6.73 -4.79
CA MET A 88 7.68 6.97 -3.47
C MET A 88 8.43 8.01 -2.64
N ILE A 89 9.77 8.02 -2.71
CA ILE A 89 10.61 9.03 -2.03
C ILE A 89 10.20 10.46 -2.40
N PHE A 90 9.80 10.69 -3.64
CA PHE A 90 9.51 12.04 -4.15
C PHE A 90 8.01 12.32 -4.29
N ALA A 91 7.20 11.30 -4.59
CA ALA A 91 5.80 11.47 -4.95
C ALA A 91 4.84 11.26 -3.76
N PHE A 92 5.22 10.47 -2.74
CA PHE A 92 4.34 10.16 -1.62
C PHE A 92 3.89 11.43 -0.88
N ALA A 93 4.84 12.22 -0.36
CA ALA A 93 4.51 13.40 0.43
C ALA A 93 3.75 14.48 -0.38
N PRO A 94 4.14 14.82 -1.64
CA PRO A 94 3.38 15.78 -2.44
C PRO A 94 1.96 15.32 -2.78
N ILE A 95 1.77 14.06 -3.18
CA ILE A 95 0.44 13.56 -3.56
C ILE A 95 -0.45 13.42 -2.31
N ALA A 96 0.09 12.90 -1.20
CA ALA A 96 -0.65 12.84 0.06
C ALA A 96 -1.04 14.24 0.54
N GLY A 97 -0.10 15.19 0.55
CA GLY A 97 -0.38 16.58 0.92
C GLY A 97 -1.43 17.23 0.03
N PHE A 98 -1.35 17.04 -1.29
CA PHE A 98 -2.33 17.55 -2.23
C PHE A 98 -3.74 16.97 -1.98
N LEU A 99 -3.87 15.65 -1.88
CA LEU A 99 -5.17 14.99 -1.70
C LEU A 99 -5.80 15.27 -0.32
N LEU A 100 -4.98 15.35 0.73
CA LEU A 100 -5.43 15.75 2.05
C LEU A 100 -5.88 17.22 2.06
N GLY A 101 -5.12 18.12 1.40
CA GLY A 101 -5.47 19.53 1.27
C GLY A 101 -6.78 19.77 0.53
N VAL A 102 -7.03 19.04 -0.57
CA VAL A 102 -8.30 19.07 -1.30
C VAL A 102 -9.46 18.56 -0.43
N SER A 103 -9.18 17.77 0.61
CA SER A 103 -10.16 17.23 1.54
C SER A 103 -10.34 18.09 2.80
N ASP A 104 -9.88 19.35 2.78
CA ASP A 104 -9.89 20.32 3.90
C ASP A 104 -9.13 19.86 5.16
N ILE A 105 -8.14 18.98 4.99
CA ILE A 105 -7.33 18.45 6.10
C ILE A 105 -6.04 19.28 6.19
N THR A 106 -5.67 19.69 7.41
CA THR A 106 -4.42 20.42 7.66
C THR A 106 -3.23 19.59 7.19
N ILE A 107 -2.41 20.15 6.28
CA ILE A 107 -1.29 19.42 5.67
C ILE A 107 -0.05 19.56 6.57
N PRO A 108 0.43 18.48 7.18
CA PRO A 108 1.59 18.49 8.07
C PRO A 108 2.84 18.12 7.26
N TRP A 109 3.30 19.06 6.44
CA TRP A 109 4.42 18.87 5.51
C TRP A 109 5.70 18.37 6.19
N GLU A 110 6.02 18.91 7.37
CA GLU A 110 7.18 18.47 8.15
C GLU A 110 7.08 17.00 8.50
N THR A 111 5.93 16.55 9.03
CA THR A 111 5.74 15.16 9.42
C THR A 111 5.75 14.22 8.21
N LEU A 112 5.11 14.60 7.09
CA LEU A 112 5.16 13.79 5.86
C LEU A 112 6.59 13.63 5.33
N LEU A 113 7.39 14.69 5.37
CA LEU A 113 8.80 14.67 4.97
C LEU A 113 9.65 13.85 5.94
N TYR A 114 9.51 14.04 7.25
CA TYR A 114 10.24 13.26 8.25
C TYR A 114 9.88 11.77 8.19
N SER A 115 8.60 11.43 8.03
CA SER A 115 8.17 10.05 7.84
C SER A 115 8.79 9.45 6.57
N THR A 116 8.81 10.17 5.45
CA THR A 116 9.45 9.69 4.22
C THR A 116 10.96 9.48 4.41
N LEU A 117 11.64 10.42 5.08
CA LEU A 117 13.06 10.31 5.37
C LEU A 117 13.39 9.13 6.29
N LEU A 118 12.64 8.95 7.38
CA LEU A 118 12.90 7.94 8.39
C LEU A 118 12.47 6.53 7.96
N TYR A 119 11.33 6.39 7.28
CA TYR A 119 10.78 5.07 6.91
C TYR A 119 11.25 4.57 5.54
N VAL A 120 11.65 5.47 4.64
CA VAL A 120 12.03 5.09 3.26
C VAL A 120 13.51 5.38 2.99
N VAL A 121 13.93 6.64 3.16
CA VAL A 121 15.28 7.05 2.74
C VAL A 121 16.37 6.45 3.63
N LEU A 122 16.20 6.52 4.95
CA LEU A 122 17.18 6.02 5.92
C LEU A 122 17.41 4.50 5.79
N PRO A 123 16.37 3.63 5.74
CA PRO A 123 16.54 2.19 5.52
C PRO A 123 17.20 1.88 4.17
N LEU A 124 16.90 2.65 3.12
CA LEU A 124 17.48 2.45 1.79
C LEU A 124 18.97 2.81 1.76
N ILE A 125 19.37 3.91 2.41
CA ILE A 125 20.78 4.28 2.57
C ILE A 125 21.52 3.20 3.36
N ALA A 126 20.95 2.76 4.48
CA ALA A 126 21.53 1.70 5.31
C ALA A 126 21.71 0.40 4.52
N GLY A 127 20.67 -0.05 3.81
CA GLY A 127 20.74 -1.25 2.97
C GLY A 127 21.76 -1.14 1.83
N SER A 128 21.85 0.03 1.18
CA SER A 128 22.85 0.30 0.12
C SER A 128 24.28 0.30 0.67
N ALA A 129 24.49 0.91 1.84
CA ALA A 129 25.78 0.90 2.53
C ALA A 129 26.18 -0.53 2.93
N THR A 130 25.27 -1.31 3.54
CA THR A 130 25.51 -2.72 3.89
C THR A 130 25.85 -3.55 2.66
N ARG A 131 25.14 -3.35 1.54
CA ARG A 131 25.43 -4.04 0.27
C ARG A 131 26.84 -3.71 -0.24
N LYS A 132 27.25 -2.44 -0.22
CA LYS A 132 28.60 -2.02 -0.63
C LYS A 132 29.68 -2.65 0.25
N ILE A 133 29.46 -2.72 1.57
CA ILE A 133 30.40 -3.32 2.52
C ILE A 133 30.53 -4.83 2.25
N LEU A 134 29.42 -5.55 2.08
CA LEU A 134 29.44 -6.99 1.80
C LEU A 134 30.15 -7.34 0.50
N LEU A 135 29.92 -6.55 -0.56
CA LEU A 135 30.61 -6.70 -1.85
C LEU A 135 32.12 -6.47 -1.71
N LYS A 136 32.54 -5.45 -0.96
CA LYS A 136 33.96 -5.20 -0.68
C LYS A 136 34.61 -6.32 0.14
N SER A 137 33.86 -6.95 1.04
CA SER A 137 34.34 -8.05 1.87
C SER A 137 34.20 -9.44 1.21
N ASN A 138 33.85 -9.51 -0.08
CA ASN A 138 33.62 -10.75 -0.82
C ASN A 138 32.60 -11.71 -0.15
N ARG A 139 31.69 -11.16 0.66
CA ARG A 139 30.65 -11.92 1.36
C ARG A 139 29.39 -11.99 0.51
N SER A 140 28.73 -13.13 0.53
CA SER A 140 27.50 -13.31 -0.23
C SER A 140 26.35 -12.47 0.33
N ILE A 141 25.80 -11.58 -0.50
CA ILE A 141 24.59 -10.81 -0.20
C ILE A 141 23.40 -11.75 0.06
N SER A 142 23.30 -12.86 -0.68
CA SER A 142 22.19 -13.80 -0.53
C SER A 142 22.21 -14.52 0.82
N GLN A 143 23.40 -14.90 1.30
CA GLN A 143 23.56 -15.52 2.62
C GLN A 143 23.21 -14.55 3.75
N PHE A 144 23.64 -13.29 3.64
CA PHE A 144 23.28 -12.25 4.62
C PHE A 144 21.78 -11.95 4.60
N GLY A 145 21.19 -11.81 3.41
CA GLY A 145 19.74 -11.62 3.25
C GLY A 145 18.92 -12.75 3.86
N ASN A 146 19.33 -14.01 3.65
CA ASN A 146 18.65 -15.17 4.23
C ASN A 146 18.71 -15.18 5.77
N LYS A 147 19.79 -14.67 6.38
CA LYS A 147 19.89 -14.53 7.85
C LYS A 147 18.99 -13.41 8.38
N LEU A 148 18.78 -12.33 7.63
CA LEU A 148 17.92 -11.21 8.03
C LEU A 148 16.43 -11.47 7.81
N LYS A 149 16.07 -12.33 6.85
CA LYS A 149 14.68 -12.66 6.53
C LYS A 149 13.81 -13.01 7.75
N PRO A 150 14.22 -13.89 8.70
CA PRO A 150 13.41 -14.19 9.88
C PRO A 150 13.21 -12.97 10.79
N PHE A 151 14.23 -12.11 10.97
CA PHE A 151 14.11 -10.89 11.77
C PHE A 151 13.15 -9.88 11.14
N SER A 152 13.18 -9.74 9.80
CA SER A 152 12.24 -8.89 9.08
C SER A 152 10.80 -9.40 9.21
N MET A 153 10.58 -10.71 9.13
CA MET A 153 9.26 -11.32 9.35
C MET A 153 8.78 -11.14 10.79
N MET A 154 9.67 -11.30 11.77
CA MET A 154 9.35 -11.08 13.18
C MET A 154 8.97 -9.61 13.44
N GLY A 155 9.71 -8.65 12.86
CA GLY A 155 9.39 -7.23 12.94
C GLY A 155 8.03 -6.91 12.33
N LEU A 156 7.74 -7.44 11.13
CA LEU A 156 6.44 -7.29 10.46
C LEU A 156 5.29 -7.82 11.33
N ILE A 157 5.41 -9.06 11.82
CA ILE A 157 4.38 -9.68 12.67
C ILE A 157 4.21 -8.90 13.97
N LEU A 158 5.30 -8.47 14.60
CA LEU A 158 5.25 -7.67 15.82
C LEU A 158 4.54 -6.34 15.57
N THR A 159 4.84 -5.63 14.49
CA THR A 159 4.14 -4.40 14.13
C THR A 159 2.65 -4.65 13.94
N VAL A 160 2.27 -5.68 13.17
CA VAL A 160 0.85 -6.04 12.97
C VAL A 160 0.17 -6.33 14.31
N VAL A 161 0.78 -7.17 15.16
CA VAL A 161 0.23 -7.50 16.49
C VAL A 161 0.04 -6.25 17.35
N LEU A 162 1.03 -5.35 17.38
CA LEU A 162 0.93 -4.10 18.15
C LEU A 162 -0.16 -3.17 17.61
N LEU A 163 -0.26 -3.02 16.28
CA LEU A 163 -1.29 -2.19 15.66
C LEU A 163 -2.70 -2.69 16.00
N PHE A 164 -2.94 -4.01 15.90
CA PHE A 164 -4.22 -4.58 16.28
C PHE A 164 -4.46 -4.53 17.78
N ALA A 165 -3.43 -4.73 18.61
CA ALA A 165 -3.55 -4.62 20.06
C ALA A 165 -3.95 -3.21 20.51
N PHE A 166 -3.34 -2.17 19.92
CA PHE A 166 -3.66 -0.78 20.24
C PHE A 166 -5.05 -0.36 19.76
N GLN A 167 -5.55 -0.94 18.67
CA GLN A 167 -6.88 -0.62 18.13
C GLN A 167 -7.98 -1.61 18.57
N ALA A 168 -7.65 -2.65 19.35
CA ALA A 168 -8.55 -3.75 19.67
C ALA A 168 -9.84 -3.27 20.36
N GLU A 169 -9.73 -2.36 21.33
CA GLU A 169 -10.88 -1.83 22.06
C GLU A 169 -11.82 -1.07 21.12
N THR A 170 -11.29 -0.21 20.26
CA THR A 170 -12.08 0.54 19.28
C THR A 170 -12.74 -0.39 18.26
N ILE A 171 -12.02 -1.45 17.84
CA ILE A 171 -12.52 -2.45 16.90
C ILE A 171 -13.70 -3.22 17.50
N LEU A 172 -13.61 -3.62 18.76
CA LEU A 172 -14.65 -4.36 19.46
C LEU A 172 -15.85 -3.48 19.83
N ALA A 173 -15.62 -2.22 20.18
CA ALA A 173 -16.68 -1.29 20.57
C ALA A 173 -17.53 -0.83 19.38
N ASN A 174 -16.93 -0.69 18.18
CA ASN A 174 -17.60 -0.09 17.02
C ASN A 174 -17.53 -0.97 15.75
N PRO A 175 -18.14 -2.18 15.76
CA PRO A 175 -18.09 -3.09 14.62
C PRO A 175 -18.75 -2.53 13.36
N LEU A 176 -19.78 -1.69 13.51
CA LEU A 176 -20.47 -1.06 12.38
C LEU A 176 -19.53 -0.13 11.59
N ILE A 177 -18.69 0.63 12.29
CA ILE A 177 -17.73 1.55 11.68
C ILE A 177 -16.70 0.77 10.85
N ILE A 178 -16.23 -0.38 11.34
CA ILE A 178 -15.31 -1.24 10.58
C ILE A 178 -15.94 -1.65 9.24
N VAL A 179 -17.21 -2.06 9.25
CA VAL A 179 -17.92 -2.44 8.03
C VAL A 179 -18.05 -1.24 7.09
N LEU A 180 -18.39 -0.06 7.61
CA LEU A 180 -18.48 1.17 6.81
C LEU A 180 -17.15 1.55 6.18
N ILE A 181 -16.00 1.32 6.84
CA ILE A 181 -14.68 1.55 6.24
C ILE A 181 -14.30 0.43 5.27
N ALA A 182 -14.64 -0.82 5.58
CA ALA A 182 -14.31 -1.97 4.75
C ALA A 182 -14.99 -1.92 3.37
N ILE A 183 -16.24 -1.46 3.29
CA ILE A 183 -16.98 -1.36 2.02
C ILE A 183 -16.24 -0.52 0.95
N PRO A 184 -15.90 0.75 1.17
CA PRO A 184 -15.20 1.57 0.18
C PRO A 184 -13.81 1.01 -0.14
N LEU A 185 -13.10 0.46 0.85
CA LEU A 185 -11.81 -0.21 0.62
C LEU A 185 -11.94 -1.43 -0.30
N LEU A 186 -12.98 -2.24 -0.11
CA LEU A 186 -13.27 -3.38 -0.99
C LEU A 186 -13.56 -2.90 -2.42
N VAL A 187 -14.45 -1.93 -2.57
CA VAL A 187 -14.81 -1.36 -3.88
C VAL A 187 -13.57 -0.83 -4.59
N GLN A 188 -12.73 -0.08 -3.88
CA GLN A 188 -11.48 0.44 -4.42
C GLN A 188 -10.50 -0.66 -4.81
N THR A 189 -10.29 -1.65 -3.93
CA THR A 189 -9.31 -2.73 -4.15
C THR A 189 -9.70 -3.59 -5.35
N TYR A 190 -10.95 -4.03 -5.42
CA TYR A 190 -11.46 -4.76 -6.59
C TYR A 190 -11.48 -3.87 -7.84
N GLY A 191 -11.87 -2.59 -7.70
CA GLY A 191 -11.91 -1.64 -8.81
C GLY A 191 -10.54 -1.46 -9.47
N ILE A 192 -9.50 -1.21 -8.68
CA ILE A 192 -8.13 -1.07 -9.16
C ILE A 192 -7.61 -2.37 -9.77
N PHE A 193 -7.93 -3.52 -9.16
CA PHE A 193 -7.57 -4.81 -9.71
C PHE A 193 -8.16 -5.02 -11.11
N PHE A 194 -9.48 -4.85 -11.26
CA PHE A 194 -10.16 -5.06 -12.55
C PHE A 194 -9.72 -4.05 -13.59
N LEU A 195 -9.55 -2.78 -13.21
CA LEU A 195 -9.02 -1.75 -14.09
C LEU A 195 -7.62 -2.13 -14.59
N SER A 196 -6.73 -2.53 -13.68
CA SER A 196 -5.38 -2.97 -14.01
C SER A 196 -5.42 -4.19 -14.93
N HIS A 197 -6.31 -5.14 -14.65
CA HIS A 197 -6.47 -6.33 -15.47
C HIS A 197 -6.97 -6.03 -16.89
N LEU A 198 -7.90 -5.07 -17.03
CA LEU A 198 -8.37 -4.62 -18.34
C LEU A 198 -7.26 -3.92 -19.13
N VAL A 199 -6.49 -3.04 -18.47
CA VAL A 199 -5.36 -2.35 -19.08
C VAL A 199 -4.26 -3.33 -19.47
N SER A 200 -3.96 -4.33 -18.64
CA SER A 200 -2.94 -5.34 -18.94
C SER A 200 -3.32 -6.21 -20.14
N LYS A 201 -4.60 -6.57 -20.27
CA LYS A 201 -5.16 -7.23 -21.46
C LYS A 201 -5.08 -6.35 -22.69
N TRP A 202 -5.45 -5.08 -22.60
CA TRP A 202 -5.36 -4.14 -23.71
C TRP A 202 -3.91 -3.95 -24.21
N LEU A 203 -2.95 -3.97 -23.27
CA LEU A 203 -1.51 -3.90 -23.58
C LEU A 203 -0.89 -5.22 -24.05
N ASN A 204 -1.67 -6.31 -24.08
CA ASN A 204 -1.22 -7.68 -24.41
C ASN A 204 0.01 -8.11 -23.60
N LEU A 205 -0.01 -7.88 -22.28
CA LEU A 205 1.09 -8.24 -21.40
C LEU A 205 1.08 -9.76 -21.12
N PRO A 206 2.25 -10.43 -21.09
CA PRO A 206 2.34 -11.82 -20.64
C PRO A 206 1.86 -11.97 -19.19
N LYS A 207 1.16 -13.06 -18.88
CA LYS A 207 0.61 -13.36 -17.54
C LYS A 207 1.63 -13.17 -16.40
N GLU A 208 2.84 -13.68 -16.60
CA GLU A 208 3.95 -13.61 -15.63
C GLU A 208 4.31 -12.18 -15.22
N ILE A 209 3.87 -11.18 -16.00
CA ILE A 209 4.07 -9.75 -15.76
C ILE A 209 2.74 -9.07 -15.43
N ALA A 210 1.68 -9.38 -16.18
CA ALA A 210 0.36 -8.80 -16.01
C ALA A 210 -0.22 -9.09 -14.62
N ALA A 211 -0.15 -10.34 -14.17
CA ALA A 211 -0.72 -10.75 -12.88
C ALA A 211 -0.02 -10.08 -11.70
N PRO A 212 1.33 -10.11 -11.58
CA PRO A 212 2.03 -9.32 -10.57
C PRO A 212 1.77 -7.82 -10.70
N ALA A 213 1.76 -7.26 -11.91
CA ALA A 213 1.49 -5.83 -12.12
C ALA A 213 0.13 -5.40 -11.57
N CYS A 214 -0.92 -6.22 -11.75
CA CYS A 214 -2.25 -5.95 -11.21
C CYS A 214 -2.27 -6.03 -9.68
N LEU A 215 -1.59 -7.02 -9.10
CA LEU A 215 -1.53 -7.21 -7.65
C LEU A 215 -0.70 -6.10 -6.99
N ILE A 216 0.42 -5.68 -7.60
CA ILE A 216 1.20 -4.51 -7.16
C ILE A 216 0.36 -3.24 -7.22
N GLY A 217 -0.43 -3.08 -8.29
CA GLY A 217 -1.38 -1.98 -8.46
C GLY A 217 -2.41 -1.89 -7.34
N THR A 218 -2.82 -3.05 -6.83
CA THR A 218 -3.94 -3.19 -5.91
C THR A 218 -3.50 -3.09 -4.44
N SER A 219 -2.31 -3.57 -4.09
CA SER A 219 -1.83 -3.62 -2.71
C SER A 219 -1.42 -2.27 -2.14
N ASN A 220 -1.55 -2.10 -0.83
CA ASN A 220 -1.17 -0.90 -0.08
C ASN A 220 0.02 -1.15 0.83
N PHE A 221 0.76 -0.09 1.15
CA PHE A 221 1.82 -0.13 2.16
C PHE A 221 1.28 0.36 3.50
N PHE A 222 0.73 -0.57 4.25
CA PHE A 222 0.01 -0.25 5.48
C PHE A 222 0.92 0.26 6.60
N GLU A 223 2.14 -0.24 6.73
CA GLU A 223 3.03 0.16 7.83
C GLU A 223 3.36 1.65 7.75
N LEU A 224 3.67 2.14 6.55
CA LEU A 224 3.89 3.57 6.31
C LEU A 224 2.60 4.37 6.51
N ALA A 225 1.47 3.90 5.97
CA ALA A 225 0.19 4.60 6.07
C ALA A 225 -0.27 4.74 7.54
N VAL A 226 -0.17 3.66 8.33
CA VAL A 226 -0.52 3.65 9.75
C VAL A 226 0.43 4.53 10.55
N ALA A 227 1.75 4.44 10.30
CA ALA A 227 2.73 5.28 11.01
C ALA A 227 2.50 6.77 10.76
N VAL A 228 2.19 7.15 9.52
CA VAL A 228 1.83 8.53 9.17
C VAL A 228 0.48 8.89 9.80
N ALA A 229 -0.55 8.05 9.72
CA ALA A 229 -1.84 8.35 10.32
C ALA A 229 -1.74 8.61 11.84
N ILE A 230 -0.97 7.78 12.56
CA ILE A 230 -0.73 7.95 14.00
C ILE A 230 0.05 9.23 14.29
N SER A 231 1.07 9.57 13.48
CA SER A 231 1.85 10.79 13.70
C SER A 231 1.09 12.07 13.40
N LEU A 232 0.08 12.02 12.52
CA LEU A 232 -0.72 13.19 12.11
C LEU A 232 -1.98 13.38 12.96
N PHE A 233 -2.73 12.30 13.18
CA PHE A 233 -4.05 12.35 13.79
C PHE A 233 -4.07 11.73 15.20
N GLY A 234 -3.00 11.04 15.59
CA GLY A 234 -2.93 10.31 16.85
C GLY A 234 -3.44 8.87 16.74
N LEU A 235 -3.08 8.07 17.75
CA LEU A 235 -3.34 6.63 17.79
C LEU A 235 -4.84 6.28 17.79
N HIS A 236 -5.65 7.07 18.50
CA HIS A 236 -7.08 6.82 18.67
C HIS A 236 -7.97 7.51 17.62
N SER A 237 -7.37 8.07 16.57
CA SER A 237 -8.11 8.75 15.50
C SER A 237 -8.83 7.78 14.57
N GLY A 238 -9.84 8.29 13.87
CA GLY A 238 -10.49 7.59 12.78
C GLY A 238 -9.54 7.29 11.62
N ALA A 239 -8.55 8.15 11.37
CA ALA A 239 -7.54 7.94 10.34
C ALA A 239 -6.69 6.71 10.64
N ALA A 240 -6.20 6.58 11.88
CA ALA A 240 -5.47 5.40 12.33
C ALA A 240 -6.34 4.13 12.23
N LEU A 241 -7.60 4.21 12.69
CA LEU A 241 -8.55 3.09 12.57
C LEU A 241 -8.73 2.65 11.11
N ALA A 242 -8.92 3.60 10.18
CA ALA A 242 -9.11 3.28 8.77
C ALA A 242 -7.90 2.56 8.15
N THR A 243 -6.69 2.96 8.54
CA THR A 243 -5.47 2.27 8.09
C THR A 243 -5.36 0.83 8.61
N VAL A 244 -5.77 0.58 9.86
CA VAL A 244 -5.79 -0.77 10.46
C VAL A 244 -6.86 -1.66 9.82
N VAL A 245 -8.06 -1.11 9.57
CA VAL A 245 -9.12 -1.81 8.83
C VAL A 245 -8.65 -2.15 7.41
N GLY A 246 -7.87 -1.28 6.78
CA GLY A 246 -7.17 -1.57 5.52
C GLY A 246 -6.40 -2.89 5.56
N VAL A 247 -5.57 -3.08 6.58
CA VAL A 247 -4.80 -4.33 6.75
C VAL A 247 -5.70 -5.55 6.89
N LEU A 248 -6.76 -5.42 7.70
CA LEU A 248 -7.71 -6.51 7.96
C LEU A 248 -8.41 -6.96 6.68
N VAL A 249 -8.78 -6.02 5.83
CA VAL A 249 -9.53 -6.26 4.58
C VAL A 249 -8.61 -6.69 3.45
N GLU A 250 -7.40 -6.13 3.36
CA GLU A 250 -6.51 -6.34 2.22
C GLU A 250 -6.07 -7.79 2.08
N VAL A 251 -5.64 -8.46 3.15
CA VAL A 251 -5.09 -9.83 3.04
C VAL A 251 -6.11 -10.83 2.49
N PRO A 252 -7.36 -10.93 3.00
CA PRO A 252 -8.37 -11.81 2.42
C PRO A 252 -8.70 -11.49 0.96
N VAL A 253 -8.76 -10.20 0.61
CA VAL A 253 -9.08 -9.76 -0.76
C VAL A 253 -7.96 -10.09 -1.72
N MET A 254 -6.71 -9.85 -1.33
CA MET A 254 -5.56 -10.19 -2.15
C MET A 254 -5.49 -11.71 -2.41
N LEU A 255 -5.79 -12.54 -1.41
CA LEU A 255 -5.88 -13.99 -1.59
C LEU A 255 -7.03 -14.40 -2.53
N SER A 256 -8.20 -13.74 -2.45
CA SER A 256 -9.31 -14.00 -3.36
C SER A 256 -8.96 -13.63 -4.82
N LEU A 257 -8.26 -12.51 -5.01
CA LEU A 257 -7.78 -12.06 -6.32
C LEU A 257 -6.70 -12.98 -6.90
N VAL A 258 -5.76 -13.44 -6.08
CA VAL A 258 -4.77 -14.46 -6.46
C VAL A 258 -5.47 -15.74 -6.92
N TRP A 259 -6.45 -16.23 -6.15
CA TRP A 259 -7.27 -17.38 -6.53
C TRP A 259 -7.97 -17.15 -7.87
N TRP A 260 -8.54 -15.96 -8.07
CA TRP A 260 -9.23 -15.60 -9.31
C TRP A 260 -8.30 -15.62 -10.52
N ILE A 261 -7.09 -15.02 -10.42
CA ILE A 261 -6.06 -15.04 -11.48
C ILE A 261 -5.66 -16.47 -11.82
N ASN A 262 -5.39 -17.29 -10.79
CA ASN A 262 -4.92 -18.66 -10.98
C ASN A 262 -5.98 -19.53 -11.68
N ARG A 263 -7.27 -19.27 -11.42
CA ARG A 263 -8.37 -19.99 -12.06
C ARG A 263 -8.63 -19.57 -13.52
N HIS A 264 -8.46 -18.29 -13.85
CA HIS A 264 -8.90 -17.76 -15.15
C HIS A 264 -7.87 -17.86 -16.28
N ASN A 265 -6.69 -18.44 -16.06
CA ASN A 265 -5.62 -18.62 -17.06
C ASN A 265 -5.34 -17.37 -17.94
N ALA A 266 -5.68 -16.18 -17.43
CA ALA A 266 -5.46 -14.90 -18.09
C ALA A 266 -4.01 -14.47 -17.96
#